data_AF-A0A351L2F8-F1
#
_entry.id   AF-A0A351L2F8-F1
#
_cell.length_a   1.000
_cell.length_b   1.000
_cell.length_c   1.000
_cell.angle_alpha   90.00
_cell.angle_beta   90.00
_cell.angle_gamma   90.00
#
_symmetry.space_group_name_H-M   'P 1'
#
loop_
_entity.id
_entity.type
_entity.pdbx_description
1 polymer ?
#
loop_
_entity_poly.entity_id
_entity_poly.type
_entity_poly.pdbx_seq_one_letter_code
_entity_poly.pdbx_strand_id
1 'polypeptide(L)'
;MVKTAQLKIDYPETFPDALQQTREQFEQEAKWAMAVKLFEMKRLSSGMAAALVGTDRVTFLLNLHRYGVAMIDLREEELLSDLENA
;
A
#
# COMPACT_ATOMS: atom_id res chain seq x y z
N MET A 1 13.65 -12.14 -14.14
CA MET A 1 12.20 -11.80 -14.09
C MET A 1 11.74 -11.97 -12.66
N VAL A 2 11.14 -10.95 -12.06
CA VAL A 2 10.56 -11.04 -10.71
C VAL A 2 9.28 -11.87 -10.80
N LYS A 3 9.12 -12.87 -9.93
CA LYS A 3 7.90 -13.69 -9.86
C LYS A 3 6.80 -12.87 -9.18
N THR A 4 5.59 -12.86 -9.75
CA THR A 4 4.42 -12.20 -9.17
C THR A 4 3.41 -13.24 -8.67
N ALA A 5 2.64 -12.87 -7.66
CA ALA A 5 1.54 -13.66 -7.12
C ALA A 5 0.25 -12.81 -7.13
N GLN A 6 -0.91 -13.47 -7.14
CA GLN A 6 -2.22 -12.81 -7.09
C GLN A 6 -2.93 -13.14 -5.78
N LEU A 7 -3.50 -12.10 -5.16
CA LEU A 7 -4.42 -12.22 -4.03
C LEU A 7 -5.84 -11.97 -4.55
N LYS A 8 -6.75 -12.93 -4.36
CA LYS A 8 -8.18 -12.80 -4.68
C LYS A 8 -8.97 -12.59 -3.39
N ILE A 9 -9.82 -11.58 -3.38
CA ILE A 9 -10.67 -11.22 -2.24
C ILE A 9 -12.08 -11.11 -2.78
N ASP A 10 -12.99 -11.95 -2.29
CA ASP A 10 -14.41 -11.82 -2.59
C ASP A 10 -15.01 -10.76 -1.67
N TYR A 11 -15.78 -9.83 -2.24
CA TYR A 11 -16.50 -8.80 -1.52
C TYR A 11 -17.89 -8.60 -2.14
N PRO A 12 -18.89 -8.14 -1.37
CA PRO A 12 -20.22 -7.85 -1.90
C PRO A 12 -20.16 -6.84 -3.05
N GLU A 13 -20.87 -7.13 -4.15
CA GLU A 13 -20.93 -6.23 -5.32
C GLU A 13 -21.46 -4.83 -4.97
N THR A 14 -22.15 -4.70 -3.82
CA THR A 14 -22.68 -3.44 -3.30
C THR A 14 -21.64 -2.54 -2.62
N PHE A 15 -20.42 -3.00 -2.36
CA PHE A 15 -19.41 -2.20 -1.66
C PHE A 15 -18.92 -0.99 -2.47
N PRO A 16 -18.56 -1.11 -3.77
CA PRO A 16 -18.25 0.05 -4.60
C PRO A 16 -19.38 1.08 -4.60
N ASP A 17 -20.63 0.62 -4.73
CA ASP A 17 -21.82 1.50 -4.72
C ASP A 17 -21.98 2.23 -3.37
N ALA A 18 -21.76 1.53 -2.25
CA ALA A 18 -21.83 2.12 -0.91
C ALA A 18 -20.80 3.24 -0.69
N LEU A 19 -19.69 3.22 -1.44
CA LEU A 19 -18.64 4.23 -1.41
C LEU A 19 -18.71 5.21 -2.60
N GLN A 20 -19.73 5.09 -3.47
CA GLN A 20 -19.89 5.89 -4.68
C GLN A 20 -18.67 5.82 -5.62
N GLN A 21 -18.12 4.62 -5.76
CA GLN A 21 -16.93 4.33 -6.54
C GLN A 21 -17.23 3.34 -7.66
N THR A 22 -16.46 3.41 -8.74
CA THR A 22 -16.40 2.27 -9.66
C THR A 22 -15.70 1.10 -8.98
N ARG A 23 -15.91 -0.11 -9.52
CA ARG A 23 -15.22 -1.32 -9.04
C ARG A 23 -13.70 -1.13 -9.02
N GLU A 24 -13.14 -0.56 -10.07
CA GLU A 24 -11.71 -0.33 -10.23
C GLU A 24 -11.17 0.65 -9.19
N GLN A 25 -11.93 1.72 -8.89
CA GLN A 25 -11.57 2.69 -7.86
C GLN A 25 -11.55 2.04 -6.47
N PHE A 26 -12.58 1.24 -6.17
CA PHE A 26 -12.67 0.50 -4.92
C PHE A 26 -11.53 -0.50 -4.74
N GLU A 27 -11.27 -1.35 -5.75
CA GLU A 27 -10.19 -2.34 -5.70
C GLU A 27 -8.82 -1.64 -5.56
N GLN A 28 -8.62 -0.52 -6.26
CA GLN A 28 -7.40 0.27 -6.14
C GLN A 28 -7.27 0.90 -4.73
N GLU A 29 -8.35 1.44 -4.18
CA GLU A 29 -8.35 1.98 -2.81
C GLU A 29 -8.04 0.88 -1.78
N ALA A 30 -8.66 -0.29 -1.89
CA ALA A 30 -8.41 -1.44 -1.02
C ALA A 30 -6.94 -1.89 -1.08
N LYS A 31 -6.36 -1.94 -2.30
CA LYS A 31 -4.96 -2.27 -2.52
C LYS A 31 -4.02 -1.27 -1.83
N TRP A 32 -4.31 0.03 -1.95
CA TRP A 32 -3.55 1.07 -1.26
C TRP A 32 -3.72 0.99 0.25
N ALA A 33 -4.94 0.85 0.76
CA ALA A 33 -5.21 0.73 2.19
C ALA A 33 -4.45 -0.45 2.81
N MET A 34 -4.37 -1.59 2.10
CA MET A 34 -3.56 -2.73 2.52
C MET A 34 -2.07 -2.38 2.60
N ALA A 35 -1.50 -1.76 1.57
CA ALA A 35 -0.10 -1.40 1.54
C ALA A 35 0.26 -0.38 2.64
N VAL A 36 -0.57 0.65 2.80
CA VAL A 36 -0.43 1.66 3.85
C VAL A 36 -0.52 1.02 5.23
N LYS A 37 -1.49 0.12 5.45
CA LYS A 37 -1.65 -0.50 6.77
C LYS A 37 -0.48 -1.41 7.12
N LEU A 38 0.03 -2.18 6.16
CA LEU A 38 1.20 -3.04 6.37
C LEU A 38 2.47 -2.22 6.63
N PHE A 39 2.62 -1.07 5.95
CA PHE A 39 3.68 -0.11 6.21
C PHE A 39 3.59 0.51 7.62
N GLU A 40 2.40 0.98 8.00
CA GLU A 40 2.14 1.57 9.32
C GLU A 40 2.47 0.58 10.45
N MET A 41 2.13 -0.71 10.26
CA MET A 41 2.46 -1.80 11.17
C MET A 41 3.94 -2.23 11.11
N LYS A 42 4.79 -1.55 10.33
CA LYS A 42 6.22 -1.87 10.13
C LYS A 42 6.45 -3.30 9.62
N ARG A 43 5.49 -3.87 8.87
CA ARG A 43 5.58 -5.21 8.25
C ARG A 43 6.09 -5.17 6.82
N LEU A 44 5.94 -4.03 6.16
CA LEU A 44 6.54 -3.74 4.85
C LEU A 44 7.33 -2.44 4.95
N SER A 45 8.49 -2.38 4.30
CA SER A 45 9.18 -1.11 4.07
C SER A 45 8.40 -0.24 3.08
N SER A 46 8.70 1.06 3.00
CA SER A 46 8.09 1.93 1.98
C SER A 46 8.41 1.48 0.55
N GLY A 47 9.58 0.89 0.29
CA GLY A 47 9.91 0.31 -1.01
C GLY A 47 9.03 -0.88 -1.37
N MET A 48 8.84 -1.83 -0.43
CA MET A 48 7.96 -2.99 -0.63
C MET A 48 6.49 -2.58 -0.79
N ALA A 49 6.02 -1.64 0.03
CA ALA A 49 4.64 -1.14 -0.03
C ALA A 49 4.38 -0.38 -1.35
N ALA A 50 5.34 0.41 -1.82
CA ALA A 50 5.27 1.07 -3.13
C ALA A 50 5.21 0.06 -4.29
N ALA A 51 6.05 -0.98 -4.25
CA ALA A 51 6.04 -2.05 -5.24
C ALA A 51 4.70 -2.80 -5.26
N LEU A 52 4.10 -3.05 -4.09
CA LEU A 52 2.79 -3.68 -3.98
C LEU A 52 1.72 -2.86 -4.72
N VAL A 53 1.67 -1.54 -4.55
CA VAL A 53 0.68 -0.68 -5.23
C VAL A 53 1.08 -0.30 -6.66
N GLY A 54 2.31 -0.60 -7.09
CA GLY A 54 2.81 -0.34 -8.45
C GLY A 54 3.28 1.10 -8.66
N THR A 55 3.88 1.72 -7.64
CA THR A 55 4.39 3.09 -7.69
C THR A 55 5.82 3.16 -7.16
N ASP A 56 6.49 4.30 -7.32
CA ASP A 56 7.80 4.52 -6.73
C ASP A 56 7.69 4.91 -5.24
N ARG A 57 8.79 4.74 -4.50
CA ARG A 57 8.84 4.99 -3.06
C ARG A 57 8.42 6.41 -2.68
N VAL A 58 8.85 7.42 -3.45
CA VAL A 58 8.54 8.83 -3.14
C VAL A 58 7.04 9.08 -3.32
N THR A 59 6.47 8.61 -4.43
CA THR A 59 5.03 8.71 -4.67
C THR A 59 4.21 8.00 -3.59
N PHE A 60 4.63 6.82 -3.12
CA PHE A 60 3.97 6.13 -2.02
C PHE A 60 3.97 6.96 -0.74
N LEU A 61 5.15 7.45 -0.31
CA LEU A 61 5.30 8.27 0.90
C LEU A 61 4.48 9.56 0.82
N LEU A 62 4.45 10.22 -0.33
CA LEU A 62 3.63 11.41 -0.56
C LEU A 62 2.12 11.12 -0.48
N ASN A 63 1.66 9.89 -0.78
CA ASN A 63 0.25 9.52 -0.72
C ASN A 63 -0.23 9.09 0.68
N LEU A 64 0.65 8.89 1.67
CA LEU A 64 0.26 8.44 3.02
C LEU A 64 -0.79 9.34 3.68
N HIS A 65 -0.72 10.65 3.45
CA HIS A 65 -1.66 11.61 4.02
C HIS A 65 -3.11 11.35 3.60
N ARG A 66 -3.34 10.78 2.40
CA ARG A 66 -4.68 10.44 1.90
C ARG A 66 -5.35 9.33 2.71
N TYR A 67 -4.55 8.54 3.42
CA TYR A 67 -4.98 7.42 4.26
C TYR A 67 -4.87 7.74 5.75
N GLY A 68 -4.71 9.02 6.12
CA GLY A 68 -4.61 9.45 7.52
C GLY A 68 -3.31 9.04 8.23
N VAL A 69 -2.32 8.54 7.50
CA VAL A 69 -1.01 8.18 8.06
C VAL A 69 -0.08 9.38 7.94
N ALA A 70 0.40 9.88 9.08
CA ALA A 70 1.39 10.94 9.11
C ALA A 70 2.69 10.47 8.45
N MET A 71 3.33 11.35 7.68
CA MET A 71 4.61 11.08 7.02
C MET A 71 5.79 10.89 8.00
N ILE A 72 5.57 10.94 9.33
CA ILE A 72 6.62 11.14 10.32
C ILE A 72 6.84 9.88 11.14
N ASP A 73 7.83 9.09 10.75
CA ASP A 73 9.16 9.04 11.39
C ASP A 73 9.92 7.95 10.63
N LEU A 74 10.56 8.33 9.51
CA LEU A 74 11.49 7.51 8.73
C LEU A 74 12.73 7.26 9.59
N ARG A 75 12.53 6.55 10.70
CA ARG A 75 13.60 6.15 11.61
C ARG A 75 14.50 5.17 10.88
N GLU A 76 15.76 5.23 11.27
CA GLU A 76 16.91 4.45 10.79
C GLU A 76 16.58 2.97 10.46
N GLU A 77 15.61 2.38 11.17
CA GLU A 77 15.06 1.04 10.97
C GLU A 77 14.49 0.79 9.55
N GLU A 78 13.89 1.78 8.90
CA GLU A 78 13.28 1.60 7.57
C GLU A 78 14.34 1.49 6.47
N LEU A 79 15.41 2.31 6.58
CA LEU A 79 16.59 2.21 5.72
C LEU A 79 17.30 0.86 5.87
N LEU A 80 17.36 0.33 7.09
CA LEU A 80 17.94 -0.99 7.35
C LEU A 80 17.08 -2.11 6.74
N SER A 81 15.75 -2.04 6.86
CA SER A 81 14.86 -3.03 6.24
C SER A 81 14.92 -3.01 4.71
N ASP A 82 15.15 -1.83 4.10
CA ASP A 82 15.35 -1.70 2.64
C ASP A 82 16.68 -2.36 2.19
N LEU A 83 17.70 -2.43 3.06
CA LEU A 83 18.97 -3.11 2.78
C LEU A 83 18.90 -4.63 2.98
N GLU A 84 18.09 -5.10 3.94
CA GLU A 84 17.95 -6.54 4.22
C GLU A 84 17.00 -7.27 3.26
N ASN A 85 16.07 -6.56 2.63
CA ASN A 85 15.03 -7.15 1.77
C ASN A 85 15.19 -6.83 0.27
N ALA A 86 16.34 -6.27 -0.15
CA ALA A 86 16.69 -5.97 -1.55
C ALA A 86 17.30 -7.17 -2.30
#